data_AF-U7QZS2-F1
#
_entry.id   AF-U7QZS2-F1
#
_cell.length_a   1.000
_cell.length_b   1.000
_cell.length_c   1.000
_cell.angle_alpha   90.00
_cell.angle_beta   90.00
_cell.angle_gamma   90.00
#
_symmetry.space_group_name_H-M   'P 1'
#
loop_
_entity.id
_entity.type
_entity.pdbx_description
1 polymer ?
#
loop_
_entity_poly.entity_id
_entity_poly.type
_entity_poly.pdbx_seq_one_letter_code
_entity_poly.pdbx_strand_id
1 'polypeptide(L)'
;MSIKVENIYTILSNHFSLKLKQIMSFAQTGYLFEEWINWEIFTAFEKKDFKIYPRPTYNRYFHNKNTRIQGDILCEKDNEQIFIEVGLIHTYTKNKWLKKLTKDRDKLKNQTPSSNKNIRKVQLIISCSTCEKNLKENWLPWYNNLNFWNQPAQEIILNQGVNGEAFIKIWDV
;
A
#
# COMPACT_ATOMS: atom_id res chain seq x y z
N MET A 1 -28.06 -5.87 9.96
CA MET A 1 -27.42 -5.66 8.64
C MET A 1 -26.15 -4.85 8.88
N SER A 2 -24.99 -5.51 8.90
CA SER A 2 -23.71 -4.81 8.93
C SER A 2 -23.53 -4.13 7.58
N ILE A 3 -23.49 -2.80 7.56
CA ILE A 3 -22.99 -2.04 6.42
C ILE A 3 -21.57 -2.56 6.21
N LYS A 4 -21.31 -3.29 5.12
CA LYS A 4 -19.95 -3.69 4.78
C LYS A 4 -19.15 -2.39 4.66
N VAL A 5 -18.16 -2.23 5.54
CA VAL A 5 -17.16 -1.16 5.43
C VAL A 5 -16.72 -1.09 3.98
N GLU A 6 -16.72 0.12 3.39
CA GLU A 6 -16.24 0.31 2.03
C GLU A 6 -14.87 -0.37 1.90
N ASN A 7 -14.78 -1.33 0.99
CA ASN A 7 -13.58 -2.14 0.83
C ASN A 7 -12.41 -1.23 0.43
N ILE A 8 -11.22 -1.44 1.00
CA ILE A 8 -9.96 -0.72 0.71
C ILE A 8 -9.79 -0.51 -0.80
N TYR A 9 -10.05 -1.55 -1.58
CA TYR A 9 -10.09 -1.50 -3.04
C TYR A 9 -10.89 -0.32 -3.60
N THR A 10 -12.13 -0.14 -3.13
CA THR A 10 -13.06 0.87 -3.66
C THR A 10 -12.59 2.27 -3.29
N ILE A 11 -12.18 2.47 -2.04
CA ILE A 11 -11.66 3.75 -1.54
C ILE A 11 -10.45 4.18 -2.39
N LEU A 12 -9.49 3.28 -2.54
CA LEU A 12 -8.23 3.58 -3.22
C LEU A 12 -8.39 3.65 -4.74
N SER A 13 -9.24 2.82 -5.35
CA SER A 13 -9.50 2.87 -6.80
C SER A 13 -10.13 4.21 -7.19
N ASN A 14 -11.16 4.63 -6.45
CA ASN A 14 -11.82 5.92 -6.70
C ASN A 14 -10.85 7.09 -6.50
N HIS A 15 -10.03 7.06 -5.45
CA HIS A 15 -9.12 8.17 -5.15
C HIS A 15 -7.95 8.23 -6.14
N PHE A 16 -7.27 7.12 -6.40
CA PHE A 16 -6.06 7.12 -7.23
C PHE A 16 -6.33 7.17 -8.74
N SER A 17 -7.53 6.82 -9.21
CA SER A 17 -7.92 7.04 -10.61
C SER A 17 -7.81 8.52 -11.00
N LEU A 18 -8.14 9.43 -10.07
CA LEU A 18 -8.03 10.88 -10.27
C LEU A 18 -6.59 11.40 -10.14
N LYS A 19 -5.67 10.58 -9.63
CA LYS A 19 -4.29 10.95 -9.30
C LYS A 19 -3.25 10.37 -10.25
N LEU A 20 -3.68 9.55 -11.21
CA LEU A 20 -2.79 8.86 -12.13
C LEU A 20 -1.82 9.81 -12.85
N LYS A 21 -2.27 11.00 -13.27
CA LYS A 21 -1.39 11.98 -13.94
C LYS A 21 -0.25 12.42 -13.03
N GLN A 22 -0.55 12.64 -11.75
CA GLN A 22 0.44 13.03 -10.74
C GLN A 22 1.41 11.88 -10.45
N ILE A 23 0.92 10.65 -10.31
CA ILE A 23 1.75 9.45 -10.15
C ILE A 23 2.75 9.33 -11.30
N MET A 24 2.29 9.48 -12.55
CA MET A 24 3.15 9.44 -13.73
C MET A 24 4.19 10.56 -13.69
N SER A 25 3.79 11.80 -13.39
CA SER A 25 4.73 12.92 -13.28
C SER A 25 5.80 12.68 -12.21
N PHE A 26 5.46 12.08 -11.06
CA PHE A 26 6.44 11.76 -10.03
C PHE A 26 7.34 10.60 -10.43
N ALA A 27 6.81 9.55 -11.07
CA ALA A 27 7.59 8.43 -11.57
C ALA A 27 8.67 8.86 -12.58
N GLN A 28 8.40 9.88 -13.41
CA GLN A 28 9.37 10.44 -14.37
C GLN A 28 10.60 11.04 -13.69
N THR A 29 10.47 11.52 -12.46
CA THR A 29 11.60 12.13 -11.73
C THR A 29 12.64 11.11 -11.30
N GLY A 30 12.28 9.82 -11.21
CA GLY A 30 13.12 8.76 -10.66
C GLY A 30 13.36 8.83 -9.16
N TYR A 31 12.77 9.79 -8.45
CA TYR A 31 12.80 9.89 -6.99
C TYR A 31 11.62 9.16 -6.34
N LEU A 32 11.78 8.86 -5.05
CA LEU A 32 10.71 8.28 -4.26
C LEU A 32 9.66 9.33 -3.91
N PHE A 33 8.40 8.91 -3.95
CA PHE A 33 7.25 9.72 -3.55
C PHE A 33 6.29 8.92 -2.65
N GLU A 34 6.81 7.91 -1.96
CA GLU A 34 6.05 7.04 -1.04
C GLU A 34 5.35 7.85 0.07
N GLU A 35 6.01 8.88 0.62
CA GLU A 35 5.37 9.76 1.62
C GLU A 35 4.16 10.51 1.03
N TRP A 36 4.23 10.94 -0.24
CA TRP A 36 3.06 11.53 -0.90
C TRP A 36 1.94 10.51 -1.10
N ILE A 37 2.28 9.27 -1.49
CA ILE A 37 1.30 8.17 -1.56
C ILE A 37 0.63 7.99 -0.19
N ASN A 38 1.41 8.04 0.89
CA ASN A 38 0.88 7.88 2.24
C ASN A 38 -0.14 8.99 2.58
N TRP A 39 0.15 10.25 2.22
CA TRP A 39 -0.79 11.36 2.40
C TRP A 39 -2.04 11.27 1.51
N GLU A 40 -1.92 10.71 0.30
CA GLU A 40 -3.07 10.47 -0.56
C GLU A 40 -3.96 9.34 -0.01
N ILE A 41 -3.38 8.27 0.54
CA ILE A 41 -4.14 7.23 1.25
C ILE A 41 -4.82 7.82 2.48
N PHE A 42 -4.12 8.63 3.27
CA PHE A 42 -4.71 9.37 4.41
C PHE A 42 -5.96 10.13 3.97
N THR A 43 -5.82 10.95 2.93
CA THR A 43 -6.91 11.77 2.39
C THR A 43 -8.07 10.90 1.88
N ALA A 44 -7.76 9.77 1.23
CA ALA A 44 -8.77 8.87 0.67
C ALA A 44 -9.67 8.27 1.76
N PHE A 45 -9.08 7.82 2.87
CA PHE A 45 -9.83 7.27 3.99
C PHE A 45 -10.48 8.35 4.86
N GLU A 46 -9.86 9.52 5.05
CA GLU A 46 -10.46 10.64 5.79
C GLU A 46 -11.78 11.09 5.16
N LYS A 47 -11.86 11.16 3.82
CA LYS A 47 -13.11 11.45 3.07
C LYS A 47 -14.23 10.42 3.28
N LYS A 48 -13.90 9.27 3.89
CA LYS A 48 -14.83 8.19 4.23
C LYS A 48 -15.05 8.10 5.74
N ASP A 49 -14.77 9.17 6.47
CA ASP A 49 -14.96 9.31 7.92
C ASP A 49 -14.16 8.30 8.76
N PHE A 50 -13.04 7.81 8.24
CA PHE A 50 -12.08 7.07 9.05
C PHE A 50 -11.23 8.04 9.84
N LYS A 51 -10.92 7.69 11.08
CA LYS A 51 -9.87 8.34 11.85
C LYS A 51 -8.51 7.77 11.42
N ILE A 52 -7.61 8.62 10.94
CA ILE A 52 -6.33 8.20 10.39
C ILE A 52 -5.18 8.64 11.28
N TYR A 53 -4.17 7.79 11.40
CA TYR A 53 -2.93 8.10 12.11
C TYR A 53 -1.76 7.84 11.16
N PRO A 54 -0.98 8.88 10.81
CA PRO A 54 0.25 8.69 10.07
C PRO A 54 1.32 8.14 11.03
N ARG A 55 2.19 7.28 10.51
CA ARG A 55 3.33 6.72 11.24
C ARG A 55 2.98 6.09 12.60
N PRO A 56 1.95 5.22 12.67
CA PRO A 56 1.56 4.56 13.92
C PRO A 56 2.73 3.72 14.46
N THR A 57 3.03 3.81 15.76
CA THR A 57 4.03 2.96 16.38
C THR A 57 3.50 1.55 16.58
N TYR A 58 4.27 0.53 16.23
CA TYR A 58 3.86 -0.87 16.33
C TYR A 58 3.50 -1.27 17.77
N ASN A 59 4.26 -0.79 18.75
CA ASN A 59 4.06 -1.12 20.17
C ASN A 59 2.69 -0.68 20.73
N ARG A 60 2.02 0.28 20.09
CA ARG A 60 0.72 0.77 20.53
C ARG A 60 -0.40 -0.20 20.13
N TYR A 61 -0.20 -0.95 19.05
CA TYR A 61 -1.25 -1.75 18.40
C TYR A 61 -0.95 -3.26 18.42
N PHE A 62 0.30 -3.63 18.60
CA PHE A 62 0.77 -5.02 18.59
C PHE A 62 1.63 -5.31 19.82
N HIS A 63 1.78 -6.58 20.18
CA HIS A 63 2.71 -7.05 21.22
C HIS A 63 4.18 -6.93 20.78
N ASN A 64 4.60 -5.71 20.45
CA ASN A 64 5.95 -5.38 20.00
C ASN A 64 6.61 -4.44 21.00
N LYS A 65 7.71 -4.87 21.63
CA LYS A 65 8.40 -4.06 22.63
C LYS A 65 9.28 -2.96 22.02
N ASN A 66 9.53 -2.99 20.71
CA ASN A 66 10.36 -2.01 20.05
C ASN A 66 9.55 -0.74 19.71
N THR A 67 9.80 0.34 20.45
CA THR A 67 9.12 1.64 20.29
C THR A 67 9.54 2.40 19.03
N ARG A 68 10.62 1.99 18.37
CA ARG A 68 11.15 2.67 17.17
C ARG A 68 10.54 2.17 15.87
N ILE A 69 9.77 1.08 15.92
CA ILE A 69 9.14 0.54 14.72
C ILE A 69 7.82 1.26 14.50
N GLN A 70 7.69 1.87 13.32
CA GLN A 70 6.50 2.55 12.86
C GLN A 70 6.01 1.85 11.58
N GLY A 71 4.69 1.90 11.38
CA GLY A 71 4.10 1.64 10.07
C GLY A 71 3.88 2.90 9.29
N ASP A 72 3.22 2.80 8.14
CA ASP A 72 2.93 3.98 7.33
C ASP A 72 1.64 4.64 7.78
N ILE A 73 0.55 3.86 7.88
CA ILE A 73 -0.80 4.38 8.13
C ILE A 73 -1.59 3.41 9.00
N LEU A 74 -2.37 3.96 9.93
CA LEU A 74 -3.48 3.27 10.57
C LEU A 74 -4.79 3.99 10.24
N CYS A 75 -5.78 3.24 9.76
CA CYS A 75 -7.15 3.73 9.58
C CYS A 75 -8.06 3.06 10.63
N GLU A 76 -8.87 3.84 11.34
CA GLU A 76 -9.84 3.34 12.33
C GLU A 76 -11.25 3.84 11.97
N LYS A 77 -12.22 2.95 11.90
CA LYS A 77 -13.64 3.30 11.80
C LYS A 77 -14.46 2.26 12.54
N ASP A 78 -15.35 2.73 13.41
CA ASP A 78 -16.14 1.88 14.31
C ASP A 78 -15.23 0.90 15.11
N ASN A 79 -15.39 -0.41 14.89
CA ASN A 79 -14.61 -1.46 15.55
C ASN A 79 -13.54 -2.08 14.63
N GLU A 80 -13.31 -1.52 13.44
CA GLU A 80 -12.31 -1.98 12.50
C GLU A 80 -11.07 -1.09 12.51
N GLN A 81 -9.91 -1.74 12.52
CA GLN A 81 -8.60 -1.09 12.40
C GLN A 81 -7.87 -1.71 11.21
N ILE A 82 -7.30 -0.85 10.36
CA ILE A 82 -6.53 -1.27 9.18
C ILE A 82 -5.14 -0.67 9.30
N PHE A 83 -4.14 -1.53 9.50
CA PHE A 83 -2.74 -1.15 9.60
C PHE A 83 -2.06 -1.43 8.27
N ILE A 84 -1.54 -0.38 7.62
CA ILE A 84 -1.07 -0.42 6.24
C ILE A 84 0.43 -0.14 6.19
N GLU A 85 1.16 -1.00 5.47
CA GLU A 85 2.51 -0.72 4.96
C GLU A 85 2.44 -0.48 3.45
N VAL A 86 3.12 0.56 2.99
CA VAL A 86 3.10 1.04 1.61
C VAL A 86 4.46 0.81 0.97
N GLY A 87 4.44 0.24 -0.22
CA GLY A 87 5.59 0.08 -1.09
C GLY A 87 5.40 0.82 -2.40
N LEU A 88 6.46 1.45 -2.88
CA LEU A 88 6.52 2.04 -4.21
C LEU A 88 7.53 1.31 -5.10
N ILE A 89 7.09 0.98 -6.31
CA ILE A 89 7.92 0.45 -7.39
C ILE A 89 7.71 1.31 -8.63
N HIS A 90 8.79 1.76 -9.22
CA HIS A 90 8.83 2.46 -10.49
C HIS A 90 10.05 2.07 -11.31
N THR A 91 10.15 2.51 -12.57
CA THR A 91 11.20 2.12 -13.53
C THR A 91 12.63 2.25 -12.98
N TYR A 92 12.86 3.20 -12.08
CA TYR A 92 14.18 3.45 -11.47
C TYR A 92 14.40 2.72 -10.12
N THR A 93 13.51 1.79 -9.77
CA THR A 93 13.57 1.04 -8.50
C THR A 93 14.73 0.05 -8.52
N LYS A 94 15.64 0.24 -7.56
CA LYS A 94 16.80 -0.65 -7.36
C LYS A 94 16.44 -1.90 -6.55
N ASN A 95 17.21 -2.98 -6.72
CA ASN A 95 17.01 -4.25 -6.01
C ASN A 95 17.02 -4.16 -4.48
N LYS A 96 17.59 -3.10 -3.88
CA LYS A 96 17.49 -2.87 -2.43
C LYS A 96 16.05 -2.76 -1.93
N TRP A 97 15.11 -2.34 -2.80
CA TRP A 97 13.70 -2.20 -2.48
C TRP A 97 12.99 -3.54 -2.34
N LEU A 98 13.40 -4.58 -3.07
CA LEU A 98 12.90 -5.95 -2.86
C LEU A 98 13.08 -6.38 -1.40
N LYS A 99 14.29 -6.16 -0.86
CA LYS A 99 14.60 -6.48 0.54
C LYS A 99 13.75 -5.66 1.51
N LYS A 100 13.44 -4.40 1.20
CA LYS A 100 12.55 -3.56 2.02
C LYS A 100 11.13 -4.17 2.03
N LEU A 101 10.56 -4.41 0.85
CA LEU A 101 9.19 -4.91 0.69
C LEU A 101 8.97 -6.26 1.40
N THR A 102 9.93 -7.19 1.30
CA THR A 102 9.87 -8.46 2.04
C THR A 102 9.96 -8.24 3.55
N LYS A 103 10.87 -7.37 4.01
CA LYS A 103 10.99 -7.05 5.44
C LYS A 103 9.72 -6.41 6.01
N ASP A 104 9.09 -5.49 5.28
CA ASP A 104 7.85 -4.85 5.73
C ASP A 104 6.70 -5.87 5.79
N ARG A 105 6.64 -6.81 4.85
CA ARG A 105 5.69 -7.92 4.91
C ARG A 105 5.92 -8.81 6.12
N ASP A 106 7.15 -9.27 6.33
CA ASP A 106 7.49 -10.14 7.47
C ASP A 106 7.23 -9.43 8.80
N LYS A 107 7.54 -8.13 8.86
CA LYS A 107 7.23 -7.24 9.98
C LYS A 107 5.74 -7.24 10.26
N LEU A 108 4.87 -7.05 9.28
CA LEU A 108 3.40 -7.12 9.45
C LEU A 108 2.93 -8.52 9.86
N LYS A 109 3.35 -9.56 9.13
CA LYS A 109 2.86 -10.93 9.33
C LYS A 109 3.05 -11.41 10.76
N ASN A 110 4.22 -11.13 11.33
CA ASN A 110 4.61 -11.63 12.64
C ASN A 110 4.05 -10.81 13.83
N GLN A 111 3.14 -9.84 13.59
CA GLN A 111 2.50 -9.12 14.68
C GLN A 111 1.23 -9.78 15.18
N THR A 112 1.11 -9.82 16.50
CA THR A 112 -0.11 -10.16 17.24
C THR A 112 -0.71 -8.87 17.83
N PRO A 113 -2.00 -8.57 17.59
CA PRO A 113 -2.68 -7.42 18.19
C PRO A 113 -2.54 -7.39 19.71
N SER A 114 -2.31 -6.21 20.30
CA SER A 114 -2.16 -6.03 21.76
C SER A 114 -3.49 -5.86 22.50
N SER A 115 -4.60 -5.78 21.77
CA SER A 115 -5.95 -5.60 22.29
C SER A 115 -6.91 -6.57 21.63
N ASN A 116 -8.12 -6.70 22.20
CA ASN A 116 -9.19 -7.52 21.61
C ASN A 116 -9.77 -6.93 20.31
N LYS A 117 -9.25 -5.80 19.82
CA LYS A 117 -9.66 -5.22 18.53
C LYS A 117 -9.09 -6.05 17.38
N ASN A 118 -9.91 -6.30 16.38
CA ASN A 118 -9.47 -6.94 15.15
C ASN A 118 -8.69 -5.93 14.30
N ILE A 119 -7.38 -6.15 14.15
CA ILE A 119 -6.52 -5.31 13.31
C ILE A 119 -6.24 -6.05 12.01
N ARG A 120 -6.82 -5.55 10.92
CA ARG A 120 -6.53 -6.00 9.57
C ARG A 120 -5.16 -5.45 9.17
N LYS A 121 -4.23 -6.33 8.80
CA LYS A 121 -2.86 -5.98 8.40
C LYS A 121 -2.77 -6.02 6.89
N VAL A 122 -2.36 -4.92 6.28
CA VAL A 122 -2.40 -4.74 4.83
C VAL A 122 -1.03 -4.32 4.33
N GLN A 123 -0.55 -5.02 3.30
CA GLN A 123 0.56 -4.53 2.49
C GLN A 123 0.01 -4.03 1.17
N LEU A 124 0.33 -2.79 0.83
CA LEU A 124 -0.04 -2.15 -0.41
C LEU A 124 1.20 -1.83 -1.22
N ILE A 125 1.24 -2.21 -2.48
CA ILE A 125 2.32 -1.85 -3.39
C ILE A 125 1.76 -1.12 -4.59
N ILE A 126 2.27 0.09 -4.86
CA ILE A 126 2.01 0.83 -6.09
C ILE A 126 3.18 0.63 -7.04
N SER A 127 2.88 0.08 -8.21
CA SER A 127 3.82 -0.07 -9.32
C SER A 127 3.47 0.92 -10.42
N CYS A 128 4.45 1.65 -10.96
CA CYS A 128 4.20 2.62 -12.01
C CYS A 128 5.38 2.81 -12.97
N SER A 129 5.07 3.02 -14.26
CA SER A 129 6.07 3.31 -15.28
C SER A 129 5.51 4.33 -16.25
N THR A 130 6.39 5.21 -16.73
CA THR A 130 6.03 6.25 -17.70
C THR A 130 6.36 5.87 -19.13
N CYS A 131 7.12 4.78 -19.32
CA CYS A 131 7.61 4.31 -20.62
C CYS A 131 7.18 2.87 -20.95
N GLU A 132 6.62 2.14 -19.99
CA GLU A 132 6.17 0.76 -20.16
C GLU A 132 4.70 0.60 -19.78
N LYS A 133 4.05 -0.40 -20.38
CA LYS A 133 2.68 -0.85 -20.09
C LYS A 133 2.71 -2.32 -19.68
N ASN A 134 1.56 -2.87 -19.26
CA ASN A 134 1.45 -4.29 -18.91
C ASN A 134 2.56 -4.67 -17.91
N LEU A 135 2.75 -3.82 -16.90
CA LEU A 135 3.85 -3.90 -15.95
C LEU A 135 3.79 -5.21 -15.18
N LYS A 136 2.59 -5.73 -14.92
CA LYS A 136 2.40 -7.03 -14.29
C LYS A 136 3.12 -8.14 -15.05
N GLU A 137 3.02 -8.13 -16.37
CA GLU A 137 3.66 -9.10 -17.26
C GLU A 137 5.15 -8.75 -17.47
N ASN A 138 5.45 -7.51 -17.82
CA ASN A 138 6.80 -7.08 -18.21
C ASN A 138 7.79 -7.09 -17.04
N TRP A 139 7.34 -6.79 -15.83
CA TRP A 139 8.17 -6.83 -14.63
C TRP A 139 8.00 -8.13 -13.83
N LEU A 140 7.27 -9.12 -14.36
CA LEU A 140 7.05 -10.40 -13.69
C LEU A 140 8.34 -11.07 -13.21
N PRO A 141 9.46 -11.09 -13.98
CA PRO A 141 10.72 -11.64 -13.49
C PRO A 141 11.24 -10.93 -12.24
N TRP A 142 11.10 -9.61 -12.16
CA TRP A 142 11.48 -8.83 -10.99
C TRP A 142 10.56 -9.12 -9.82
N TYR A 143 9.25 -9.13 -10.06
CA TYR A 143 8.24 -9.40 -9.04
C TYR A 143 8.33 -10.81 -8.44
N ASN A 144 8.71 -11.81 -9.23
CA ASN A 144 8.90 -13.18 -8.75
C ASN A 144 10.03 -13.31 -7.70
N ASN A 145 10.87 -12.29 -7.52
CA ASN A 145 11.82 -12.23 -6.40
C ASN A 145 11.14 -11.89 -5.05
N LEU A 146 9.90 -11.40 -5.07
CA LEU A 146 9.05 -11.27 -3.89
C LEU A 146 8.28 -12.58 -3.71
N ASN A 147 8.64 -13.36 -2.68
CA ASN A 147 8.05 -14.68 -2.41
C ASN A 147 6.52 -14.67 -2.19
N PHE A 148 5.94 -13.49 -1.96
CA PHE A 148 4.52 -13.28 -1.74
C PHE A 148 3.77 -12.75 -2.97
N TRP A 149 4.45 -12.41 -4.06
CA TRP A 149 3.85 -11.71 -5.20
C TRP A 149 2.62 -12.43 -5.78
N ASN A 150 2.74 -13.76 -5.88
CA ASN A 150 1.73 -14.64 -6.45
C ASN A 150 0.65 -15.07 -5.43
N GLN A 151 0.73 -14.59 -4.18
CA GLN A 151 -0.36 -14.80 -3.21
C GLN A 151 -1.60 -13.99 -3.61
N PRO A 152 -2.82 -14.46 -3.26
CA PRO A 152 -4.05 -13.76 -3.54
C PRO A 152 -4.00 -12.31 -3.03
N ALA A 153 -4.36 -11.37 -3.91
CA ALA A 153 -4.36 -9.94 -3.65
C ALA A 153 -5.50 -9.29 -4.44
N GLN A 154 -5.97 -8.14 -3.97
CA GLN A 154 -6.81 -7.25 -4.79
C GLN A 154 -5.90 -6.42 -5.69
N GLU A 155 -6.32 -6.15 -6.93
CA GLU A 155 -5.51 -5.43 -7.92
C GLU A 155 -6.31 -4.28 -8.55
N ILE A 156 -5.81 -3.05 -8.39
CA ILE A 156 -6.38 -1.85 -9.04
C ILE A 156 -5.48 -1.49 -10.21
N ILE A 157 -6.04 -1.44 -11.42
CA ILE A 157 -5.31 -0.98 -12.61
C ILE A 157 -5.73 0.47 -12.87
N LEU A 158 -4.74 1.37 -12.94
CA LEU A 158 -4.92 2.78 -13.21
C LEU A 158 -4.38 3.04 -14.63
N ASN A 159 -5.27 3.11 -15.62
CA ASN A 159 -4.89 3.31 -17.02
C ASN A 159 -5.26 4.72 -17.50
N GLN A 160 -4.32 5.38 -18.19
CA GLN A 160 -4.50 6.73 -18.76
C GLN A 160 -4.48 6.74 -20.30
N GLY A 161 -4.68 5.60 -20.94
CA GLY A 161 -4.71 5.48 -22.39
C GLY A 161 -3.35 5.06 -22.95
N VAL A 162 -2.72 5.90 -23.78
CA VAL A 162 -1.69 5.43 -24.73
C VAL A 162 -0.28 5.29 -24.14
N ASN A 163 0.05 5.98 -23.05
CA ASN A 163 1.42 6.01 -22.47
C ASN A 163 1.41 5.72 -20.96
N GLY A 164 2.36 4.88 -20.52
CA GLY A 164 2.55 4.53 -19.10
C GLY A 164 1.44 3.70 -18.48
N GLU A 165 1.70 3.16 -17.29
CA GLU A 165 0.75 2.40 -16.49
C GLU A 165 1.06 2.59 -15.01
N ALA A 166 0.04 2.65 -14.17
CA ALA A 166 0.18 2.34 -12.76
C ALA A 166 -0.80 1.25 -12.36
N PHE A 167 -0.41 0.41 -11.41
CA PHE A 167 -1.32 -0.51 -10.76
C PHE A 167 -0.97 -0.62 -9.28
N ILE A 168 -1.96 -1.01 -8.49
CA ILE A 168 -1.85 -1.18 -7.05
C ILE A 168 -2.20 -2.63 -6.72
N LYS A 169 -1.35 -3.33 -5.99
CA LYS A 169 -1.69 -4.61 -5.36
C LYS A 169 -1.86 -4.44 -3.86
N ILE A 170 -2.89 -5.10 -3.33
CA ILE A 170 -3.30 -5.00 -1.93
C ILE A 170 -3.40 -6.44 -1.39
N TRP A 171 -2.55 -6.77 -0.42
CA TRP A 171 -2.58 -8.05 0.29
C TRP A 171 -3.05 -7.87 1.72
N ASP A 172 -3.94 -8.76 2.16
CA ASP A 172 -4.10 -9.06 3.58
C ASP A 172 -2.96 -9.98 4.03
N VAL A 173 -2.30 -9.63 5.14
CA VAL A 173 -1.04 -10.27 5.60
C VAL A 173 -1.21 -11.05 6.90
#